data_AF-A0A9P8BPP2-F1
#
_entry.id   AF-A0A9P8BPP2-F1
#
_cell.length_a   1.000
_cell.length_b   1.000
_cell.length_c   1.000
_cell.angle_alpha   90.00
_cell.angle_beta   90.00
_cell.angle_gamma   90.00
#
_symmetry.space_group_name_H-M   'P 1'
#
loop_
_entity.id
_entity.type
_entity.pdbx_description
1 polymer ?
#
loop_
_entity_poly.entity_id
_entity_poly.type
_entity_poly.pdbx_seq_one_letter_code
_entity_poly.pdbx_strand_id
1 'polypeptide(L)'
;MATSPENTPPPSTIDDKPRVLIVGAGLAGLTLAILLQKAEVPYDIFERGLDTRTVGTAMMFGSNVSPLFTQLGIYDEFVDKSKSCETINIYDDARELQFTRDFKLAAEM
;
A
#
# COMPACT_ATOMS: atom_id res chain seq x y z
N MET A 1 35.88 28.92 -16.84
CA MET A 1 34.47 28.88 -16.42
C MET A 1 34.39 27.93 -15.25
N ALA A 2 34.57 28.44 -14.03
CA ALA A 2 34.70 27.66 -12.81
C ALA A 2 33.30 27.28 -12.29
N THR A 3 33.07 26.01 -12.02
CA THR A 3 31.84 25.49 -11.41
C THR A 3 31.82 25.86 -9.93
N SER A 4 30.78 26.56 -9.49
CA SER A 4 30.59 26.95 -8.08
C SER A 4 30.57 25.72 -7.15
N PRO A 5 31.25 25.78 -5.98
CA PRO A 5 31.44 24.64 -5.07
C PRO A 5 30.18 24.21 -4.28
N GLU A 6 29.01 24.81 -4.53
CA GLU A 6 27.81 24.69 -3.69
C GLU A 6 26.98 23.41 -3.91
N ASN A 7 27.21 22.64 -4.99
CA ASN A 7 26.38 21.48 -5.33
C ASN A 7 27.02 20.11 -5.05
N THR A 8 28.08 20.05 -4.23
CA THR A 8 28.65 18.75 -3.86
C THR A 8 27.87 18.23 -2.66
N PRO A 9 27.09 17.13 -2.79
CA PRO A 9 26.43 16.54 -1.63
C PRO A 9 27.50 16.17 -0.59
N PRO A 10 27.23 16.38 0.71
CA PRO A 10 28.17 16.03 1.76
C PRO A 10 28.55 14.55 1.66
N PRO A 11 29.78 14.17 2.06
CA PRO A 11 30.22 12.80 2.01
C PRO A 11 29.26 11.94 2.85
N SER A 12 28.60 10.98 2.21
CA SER A 12 27.70 10.05 2.89
C SER A 12 28.51 9.20 3.85
N THR A 13 28.36 9.45 5.15
CA THR A 13 28.79 8.52 6.19
C THR A 13 28.01 7.21 6.00
N ILE A 14 28.68 6.07 6.15
CA ILE A 14 28.14 4.74 5.87
C ILE A 14 26.91 4.38 6.76
N ASP A 15 26.66 5.18 7.81
CA ASP A 15 25.57 5.00 8.77
C ASP A 15 24.33 5.88 8.53
N ASP A 16 24.35 6.84 7.60
CA ASP A 16 23.17 7.67 7.30
C ASP A 16 22.32 7.02 6.20
N LYS A 17 21.20 6.38 6.61
CA LYS A 17 20.19 5.87 5.68
C LYS A 17 19.75 6.99 4.73
N PRO A 18 19.62 6.72 3.42
CA PRO A 18 19.26 7.74 2.46
C PRO A 18 17.86 8.27 2.75
N ARG A 19 17.68 9.59 2.61
CA ARG A 19 16.37 10.23 2.73
C ARG A 19 15.52 9.97 1.50
N VAL A 20 14.30 9.48 1.69
CA VAL A 20 13.39 9.12 0.60
C VAL A 20 12.32 10.21 0.42
N LEU A 21 12.20 10.71 -0.81
CA LEU A 21 11.09 11.58 -1.20
C LEU A 21 9.96 10.73 -1.81
N ILE A 22 8.77 10.77 -1.22
CA ILE A 22 7.56 10.10 -1.73
C ILE A 22 6.64 11.15 -2.35
N VAL A 23 6.41 11.05 -3.66
CA VAL A 23 5.47 11.91 -4.39
C VAL A 23 4.15 11.16 -4.55
N GLY A 24 3.15 11.54 -3.74
CA GLY A 24 1.80 10.99 -3.72
C GLY A 24 1.48 10.24 -2.42
N ALA A 25 0.48 10.71 -1.67
CA ALA A 25 -0.02 10.06 -0.45
C ALA A 25 -1.20 9.12 -0.73
N GLY A 26 -1.11 8.35 -1.82
CA GLY A 26 -2.03 7.25 -2.12
C GLY A 26 -1.69 5.97 -1.35
N LEU A 27 -2.41 4.88 -1.63
CA LEU A 27 -2.22 3.59 -0.95
C LEU A 27 -0.77 3.08 -1.00
N ALA A 28 -0.13 3.13 -2.17
CA ALA A 28 1.25 2.70 -2.32
C ALA A 28 2.23 3.61 -1.56
N GLY A 29 2.07 4.93 -1.68
CA GLY A 29 2.94 5.92 -1.01
C GLY A 29 2.85 5.86 0.50
N LEU A 30 1.65 5.75 1.05
CA LEU A 30 1.44 5.58 2.50
C LEU A 30 1.91 4.22 3.00
N THR A 31 1.73 3.16 2.23
CA THR A 31 2.27 1.84 2.58
C THR A 31 3.79 1.87 2.63
N LEU A 32 4.45 2.49 1.64
CA LEU A 32 5.89 2.68 1.63
C LEU A 32 6.34 3.52 2.84
N ALA A 33 5.65 4.62 3.13
CA ALA A 33 5.96 5.47 4.28
C ALA A 33 5.94 4.69 5.61
N ILE A 34 4.93 3.85 5.84
CA ILE A 34 4.87 3.02 7.07
C ILE A 34 6.03 2.03 7.11
N LEU A 35 6.39 1.42 5.98
CA LEU A 35 7.53 0.50 5.91
C LEU A 35 8.86 1.21 6.20
N LEU A 36 9.08 2.40 5.62
CA LEU A 36 10.26 3.22 5.88
C LEU A 36 10.31 3.71 7.34
N GLN A 37 9.17 4.11 7.89
CA GLN A 37 9.04 4.49 9.30
C GLN A 37 9.47 3.34 10.22
N LYS A 38 8.99 2.12 9.98
CA LYS A 38 9.36 0.92 10.76
C LYS A 38 10.83 0.52 10.57
N ALA A 39 11.39 0.79 9.40
CA ALA A 39 12.80 0.56 9.11
C ALA A 39 13.71 1.72 9.57
N GLU A 40 13.17 2.75 10.23
CA GLU A 40 13.90 3.96 10.65
C GLU A 40 14.66 4.63 9.48
N VAL A 41 14.07 4.62 8.29
CA VAL A 41 14.58 5.34 7.11
C VAL A 41 13.86 6.70 7.04
N PRO A 42 14.58 7.83 6.98
CA PRO A 42 13.95 9.14 6.93
C PRO A 42 13.23 9.35 5.59
N TYR A 43 12.03 9.94 5.61
CA TYR A 43 11.27 10.23 4.41
C TYR A 43 10.44 11.52 4.52
N ASP A 44 10.09 12.08 3.36
CA ASP A 44 9.11 13.16 3.23
C ASP A 44 8.02 12.73 2.24
N ILE A 45 6.76 13.08 2.50
CA ILE A 45 5.63 12.80 1.60
C ILE A 45 5.07 14.12 1.09
N PHE A 46 4.94 14.25 -0.22
CA PHE A 46 4.25 15.37 -0.86
C PHE A 46 3.02 14.86 -1.60
N GLU A 47 1.86 15.43 -1.27
CA GLU A 47 0.59 15.15 -1.93
C GLU A 47 -0.05 16.46 -2.38
N ARG A 48 -0.71 16.44 -3.54
CA ARG A 48 -1.43 17.58 -4.09
C ARG A 48 -2.76 17.80 -3.38
N GLY A 49 -3.43 16.73 -2.96
CA GLY A 49 -4.66 16.79 -2.19
C GLY A 49 -4.43 17.33 -0.78
N LEU A 50 -5.30 18.25 -0.34
CA LEU A 50 -5.27 18.77 1.03
C LEU A 50 -5.79 17.76 2.05
N ASP A 51 -6.65 16.82 1.61
CA ASP A 51 -7.28 15.80 2.43
C ASP A 51 -7.32 14.46 1.69
N THR A 52 -7.40 13.37 2.45
CA THR A 52 -7.68 12.03 1.93
C THR A 52 -9.13 11.98 1.44
N ARG A 53 -9.33 11.98 0.12
CA ARG A 53 -10.67 11.80 -0.47
C ARG A 53 -10.95 10.33 -0.70
N THR A 54 -12.10 9.88 -0.24
CA THR A 54 -12.69 8.61 -0.68
C THR A 54 -13.11 8.76 -2.14
N VAL A 55 -12.29 8.24 -3.05
CA VAL A 55 -12.74 7.95 -4.41
C VAL A 55 -13.72 6.78 -4.24
N GLY A 56 -15.01 6.98 -4.53
CA GLY A 56 -16.11 6.06 -4.19
C GLY A 56 -16.09 4.68 -4.88
N THR A 57 -14.91 4.11 -5.08
CA THR A 57 -14.65 2.82 -5.71
C THR A 57 -14.39 1.76 -4.63
N ALA A 58 -15.06 0.61 -4.73
CA ALA A 58 -14.69 -0.55 -3.95
C ALA A 58 -13.35 -1.11 -4.42
N MET A 59 -12.53 -1.58 -3.48
CA MET A 59 -11.28 -2.29 -3.74
C MET A 59 -11.38 -3.69 -3.15
N MET A 60 -10.90 -4.68 -3.91
CA MET A 60 -10.79 -6.04 -3.42
C MET A 60 -9.33 -6.33 -3.07
N PHE A 61 -9.08 -6.81 -1.86
CA PHE A 61 -7.80 -7.29 -1.41
C PHE A 61 -7.85 -8.80 -1.24
N GLY A 62 -6.88 -9.52 -1.82
CA GLY A 62 -6.75 -10.96 -1.63
C GLY A 62 -6.03 -11.30 -0.32
N SER A 63 -6.08 -12.57 0.08
CA SER A 63 -5.37 -13.06 1.28
C SER A 63 -3.85 -12.89 1.20
N ASN A 64 -3.30 -12.68 0.01
CA ASN A 64 -1.87 -12.45 -0.20
C ASN A 64 -1.35 -11.16 0.48
N VAL A 65 -2.22 -10.18 0.77
CA VAL A 65 -1.81 -8.96 1.48
C VAL A 65 -1.99 -9.04 3.00
N SER A 66 -2.69 -10.06 3.51
CA SER A 66 -2.95 -10.22 4.95
C SER A 66 -1.67 -10.20 5.79
N PRO A 67 -0.59 -10.96 5.44
CA PRO A 67 0.63 -10.95 6.23
C PRO A 67 1.28 -9.56 6.32
N LEU A 68 1.22 -8.77 5.24
CA LEU A 68 1.71 -7.39 5.25
C LEU A 68 0.92 -6.54 6.24
N PHE A 69 -0.41 -6.58 6.18
CA PHE A 69 -1.25 -5.81 7.11
C PHE A 69 -1.08 -6.23 8.57
N THR A 70 -0.81 -7.52 8.83
CA THR A 70 -0.45 -8.00 10.17
C THR A 70 0.88 -7.41 10.63
N GLN A 71 1.92 -7.43 9.77
CA GLN A 71 3.23 -6.82 10.09
C GLN A 71 3.14 -5.30 10.29
N LEU A 72 2.24 -4.64 9.55
CA LEU A 72 1.97 -3.22 9.71
C LEU A 72 1.16 -2.91 10.98
N GLY A 73 0.50 -3.90 11.58
CA GLY A 73 -0.31 -3.75 12.79
C GLY A 73 -1.71 -3.19 12.52
N ILE A 74 -2.19 -3.27 11.27
CA ILE A 74 -3.48 -2.70 10.84
C ILE A 74 -4.51 -3.76 10.43
N TYR A 75 -4.16 -5.05 10.54
CA TYR A 75 -4.99 -6.14 10.03
C TYR A 75 -6.38 -6.19 10.66
N ASP A 76 -6.47 -6.09 11.99
CA ASP A 76 -7.75 -6.22 12.70
C ASP A 76 -8.69 -5.05 12.34
N GLU A 77 -8.17 -3.82 12.31
CA GLU A 77 -8.92 -2.64 11.88
C GLU A 77 -9.33 -2.73 10.41
N PHE A 78 -8.46 -3.27 9.55
CA PHE A 78 -8.75 -3.50 8.15
C PHE A 78 -9.91 -4.48 7.97
N VAL A 79 -9.90 -5.61 8.69
CA VAL A 79 -10.98 -6.62 8.64
C VAL A 79 -12.30 -6.03 9.15
N ASP A 80 -12.28 -5.32 10.28
CA ASP A 80 -13.46 -4.68 10.89
C ASP A 80 -14.16 -3.71 9.93
N LYS A 81 -13.39 -2.95 9.15
CA LYS A 81 -13.92 -1.99 8.16
C LYS A 81 -14.26 -2.62 6.80
N SER A 82 -13.87 -3.87 6.55
CA SER A 82 -14.02 -4.52 5.25
C SER A 82 -15.33 -5.29 5.11
N LYS A 83 -15.66 -5.64 3.86
CA LYS A 83 -16.70 -6.63 3.56
C LYS A 83 -16.03 -7.94 3.13
N SER A 84 -16.31 -9.02 3.85
CA SER A 84 -15.81 -10.34 3.48
C SER A 84 -16.37 -10.77 2.11
N CYS A 85 -15.50 -11.30 1.25
CA CYS A 85 -15.85 -11.86 -0.04
C CYS A 85 -15.53 -13.35 -0.04
N GLU A 86 -16.54 -14.16 0.22
CA GLU A 86 -16.41 -15.62 0.30
C GLU A 86 -16.50 -16.29 -1.07
N THR A 87 -17.20 -15.66 -2.02
CA THR A 87 -17.42 -16.23 -3.35
C THR A 87 -17.37 -15.15 -4.42
N ILE A 88 -16.81 -15.50 -5.59
CA ILE A 88 -16.93 -14.71 -6.82
C ILE A 88 -17.58 -15.59 -7.88
N ASN A 89 -18.73 -15.14 -8.39
CA ASN A 89 -19.41 -15.78 -9.50
C ASN A 89 -18.99 -15.12 -10.81
N ILE A 90 -18.68 -15.94 -11.81
CA ILE A 90 -18.30 -15.47 -13.13
C ILE A 90 -19.41 -15.87 -14.10
N TYR A 91 -19.95 -14.88 -14.79
CA TYR A 91 -21.04 -15.01 -15.75
C TYR A 91 -20.53 -14.65 -17.14
N ASP A 92 -21.16 -15.21 -18.17
CA ASP A 92 -20.95 -14.79 -19.55
C ASP A 92 -21.85 -13.60 -19.93
N ASP A 93 -21.81 -13.21 -21.21
CA ASP A 93 -22.61 -12.10 -21.75
C ASP A 93 -24.12 -12.41 -21.72
N ALA A 94 -24.50 -13.69 -21.72
CA ALA A 94 -25.88 -14.14 -21.56
C ALA A 94 -26.34 -14.15 -20.09
N ARG A 95 -25.44 -13.81 -19.15
CA ARG A 95 -25.63 -13.90 -17.69
C ARG A 95 -25.80 -15.33 -17.17
N GLU A 96 -25.33 -16.31 -17.93
CA GLU A 96 -25.28 -17.70 -17.49
C GLU A 96 -24.04 -17.90 -16.62
N LEU A 97 -24.23 -18.55 -15.47
CA LEU A 97 -23.14 -18.82 -14.53
C LEU A 97 -22.15 -19.80 -15.15
N GLN A 98 -20.92 -19.35 -15.38
CA GLN A 98 -19.85 -20.18 -15.92
C GLN A 98 -19.13 -20.94 -14.81
N PHE A 99 -18.75 -20.24 -13.73
CA PHE A 99 -18.13 -20.86 -12.57
C PHE A 99 -18.20 -19.96 -11.33
N THR A 100 -18.03 -20.59 -10.16
CA THR A 100 -17.88 -19.91 -8.87
C THR A 100 -16.48 -20.17 -8.33
N ARG A 101 -15.81 -19.10 -7.90
CA ARG A 101 -14.61 -19.17 -7.09
C ARG A 101 -15.03 -19.09 -5.64
N ASP A 102 -14.89 -20.21 -4.93
CA ASP A 102 -15.17 -20.29 -3.50
C ASP A 102 -13.88 -20.12 -2.69
N PHE A 103 -13.89 -19.14 -1.79
CA PHE A 103 -12.78 -18.80 -0.90
C PHE A 103 -13.01 -19.29 0.54
N LYS A 104 -14.16 -19.91 0.86
CA LYS A 104 -14.48 -20.41 2.21
C LYS A 104 -13.47 -21.42 2.71
N LEU A 105 -12.99 -22.29 1.83
CA LEU A 105 -11.94 -23.27 2.12
C LEU A 105 -10.64 -22.63 2.65
N ALA A 106 -10.32 -21.41 2.22
CA ALA A 106 -9.15 -20.69 2.70
C ALA A 106 -9.37 -19.96 4.03
N ALA A 107 -10.62 -19.81 4.49
CA ALA A 107 -10.96 -19.21 5.78
C ALA A 107 -10.96 -20.24 6.93
N GLU A 108 -11.01 -21.53 6.60
CA GLU A 108 -11.04 -22.66 7.55
C GLU A 108 -9.65 -23.30 7.81
N MET A 109 -8.61 -22.85 7.09
CA MET A 109 -7.21 -23.28 7.21
C MET A 109 -6.38 -22.32 8.07
#